data_AF-A0A950NSB2-F1
#
_entry.id   AF-A0A950NSB2-F1
#
_cell.length_a   1.000
_cell.length_b   1.000
_cell.length_c   1.000
_cell.angle_alpha   90.00
_cell.angle_beta   90.00
_cell.angle_gamma   90.00
#
_symmetry.space_group_name_H-M   'P 1'
#
loop_
_entity.id
_entity.type
_entity.pdbx_description
1 polymer ?
#
loop_
_entity_poly.entity_id
_entity_poly.type
_entity_poly.pdbx_seq_one_letter_code
_entity_poly.pdbx_strand_id
1 'polypeptide(L)'
;MPPSKRMPADNVTPSGARHEHRVTTRRRVHLVWSGVTTLVIVAVVALLATDTLRLPRGSGPHLTGSASALGNDAHVRDAPLPAPRALTPDQPLRLWIAGDSLAGSLGPSLGDMTAATGVVQPVYDSRVSSALTTPSFFDWPKHAAGEVARLQPEAVV
;
A
#
# COMPACT_ATOMS: atom_id res chain seq x y z
N MET A 1 13.45 -30.54 73.28
CA MET A 1 12.59 -29.88 74.30
C MET A 1 12.26 -28.48 73.77
N PRO A 2 11.02 -28.00 73.93
CA PRO A 2 10.20 -27.52 72.82
C PRO A 2 10.05 -25.97 72.81
N PRO A 3 8.95 -25.37 72.30
CA PRO A 3 8.99 -24.42 71.19
C PRO A 3 8.70 -22.97 71.64
N SER A 4 8.93 -21.97 70.78
CA SER A 4 8.15 -20.73 70.85
C SER A 4 7.39 -20.50 69.57
N LYS A 5 6.22 -21.13 69.55
CA LYS A 5 5.05 -20.79 68.76
C LYS A 5 4.61 -19.37 69.09
N ARG A 6 4.46 -18.50 68.08
CA ARG A 6 3.44 -17.44 68.01
C ARG A 6 3.45 -16.78 66.60
N MET A 7 2.61 -17.29 65.71
CA MET A 7 1.80 -16.47 64.79
C MET A 7 0.37 -16.47 65.39
N PRO A 8 -0.50 -15.47 65.18
CA PRO A 8 -0.66 -14.69 63.94
C PRO A 8 -0.89 -13.18 64.13
N ALA A 9 -0.63 -12.41 63.08
CA ALA A 9 -1.29 -11.12 62.89
C ALA A 9 -1.43 -10.88 61.37
N ASP A 10 -2.62 -11.20 60.89
CA ASP A 10 -3.13 -10.71 59.62
C ASP A 10 -3.16 -9.19 59.66
N ASN A 11 -2.33 -8.54 58.84
CA ASN A 11 -2.55 -7.14 58.46
C ASN A 11 -2.75 -7.11 56.95
N VAL A 12 -3.97 -7.49 56.55
CA VAL A 12 -4.57 -7.04 55.31
C VAL A 12 -4.88 -5.57 55.48
N THR A 13 -4.08 -4.70 54.87
CA THR A 13 -4.45 -3.29 54.68
C THR A 13 -5.06 -3.13 53.28
N PRO A 14 -6.34 -2.77 53.15
CA PRO A 14 -6.95 -2.43 51.88
C PRO A 14 -6.67 -0.95 51.60
N SER A 15 -5.77 -0.64 50.68
CA SER A 15 -5.59 0.74 50.24
C SER A 15 -5.05 0.77 48.82
N GLY A 16 -5.89 1.18 47.86
CA GLY A 16 -5.44 1.42 46.50
C GLY A 16 -6.45 1.21 45.38
N ALA A 17 -7.72 0.91 45.66
CA ALA A 17 -8.78 1.12 44.68
C ALA A 17 -8.99 2.64 44.49
N ARG A 18 -8.10 3.29 43.73
CA ARG A 18 -8.20 4.67 43.25
C ARG A 18 -7.01 5.00 42.34
N HIS A 19 -6.98 4.43 41.14
CA HIS A 19 -6.21 5.00 40.02
C HIS A 19 -6.89 4.82 38.66
N GLU A 20 -8.22 4.71 38.65
CA GLU A 20 -9.02 5.03 37.46
C GLU A 20 -9.67 6.39 37.69
N HIS A 21 -9.08 7.47 37.18
CA HIS A 21 -9.83 8.67 36.75
C HIS A 21 -8.98 9.81 36.17
N ARG A 22 -7.91 9.54 35.39
CA ARG A 22 -7.20 10.70 34.80
C ARG A 22 -6.44 10.51 33.48
N VAL A 23 -6.99 9.78 32.51
CA VAL A 23 -6.50 9.89 31.11
C VAL A 23 -7.62 9.76 30.07
N THR A 24 -8.74 10.47 30.24
CA THR A 24 -9.78 10.53 29.19
C THR A 24 -9.85 11.87 28.46
N THR A 25 -9.16 12.91 28.95
CA THR A 25 -9.22 14.25 28.35
C THR A 25 -8.27 14.44 27.17
N ARG A 26 -7.18 13.67 27.08
CA ARG A 26 -6.19 13.80 25.99
C ARG A 26 -6.69 13.29 24.64
N ARG A 27 -7.64 12.35 24.64
CA ARG A 27 -8.15 11.71 23.40
C ARG A 27 -9.04 12.63 22.57
N ARG A 28 -9.76 13.58 23.21
CA ARG A 28 -10.62 14.54 22.52
C ARG A 28 -9.84 15.63 21.78
N VAL A 29 -8.69 16.05 22.31
CA VAL A 29 -7.83 17.07 21.65
C VAL A 29 -7.23 16.52 20.36
N HIS A 30 -6.76 15.26 20.37
CA HIS A 30 -6.23 14.62 19.16
C HIS A 30 -7.28 14.43 18.05
N LEU A 31 -8.53 14.13 18.41
CA LEU A 31 -9.64 13.99 17.45
C LEU A 31 -10.04 15.32 16.80
N VAL A 32 -10.03 16.42 17.55
CA VAL A 32 -10.30 17.76 17.00
C VAL A 32 -9.14 18.20 16.08
N TRP A 33 -7.89 17.94 16.47
CA TRP A 33 -6.73 18.25 15.63
C TRP A 33 -6.73 17.47 14.31
N SER A 34 -7.06 16.17 14.32
CA SER A 34 -7.14 15.37 13.09
C SER A 34 -8.23 15.87 12.13
N GLY A 35 -9.38 16.34 12.65
CA GLY A 35 -10.45 16.87 11.81
C GLY A 35 -10.05 18.13 11.06
N VAL A 36 -9.34 19.05 11.73
CA VAL A 36 -8.82 20.28 11.11
C VAL A 36 -7.77 19.95 10.05
N THR A 37 -6.87 18.99 10.31
CA THR A 37 -5.84 18.62 9.32
C THR A 37 -6.45 18.02 8.06
N THR A 38 -7.43 17.12 8.20
CA THR A 38 -8.12 16.53 7.04
C THR A 38 -8.87 17.58 6.24
N LEU A 39 -9.54 18.52 6.90
CA LEU A 39 -10.26 19.61 6.23
C LEU A 39 -9.30 20.53 5.45
N VAL A 40 -8.14 20.85 6.02
CA VAL A 40 -7.10 21.65 5.34
C VAL A 40 -6.55 20.92 4.10
N ILE A 41 -6.27 19.63 4.21
CA ILE A 41 -5.78 18.83 3.08
C ILE A 41 -6.83 18.78 1.96
N VAL A 42 -8.10 18.52 2.29
CA VAL A 42 -9.19 18.50 1.31
C VAL A 42 -9.38 19.86 0.65
N ALA A 43 -9.30 20.96 1.42
CA ALA A 43 -9.38 22.31 0.87
C ALA A 43 -8.21 22.62 -0.09
N VAL A 44 -6.98 22.25 0.27
CA VAL A 44 -5.79 22.42 -0.58
C VAL A 44 -5.91 21.60 -1.87
N VAL A 45 -6.36 20.35 -1.79
CA VAL A 45 -6.59 19.50 -2.98
C VAL A 45 -7.71 20.06 -3.86
N ALA A 46 -8.81 20.54 -3.27
CA ALA A 46 -9.89 21.17 -4.02
C ALA A 46 -9.44 22.48 -4.70
N LEU A 47 -8.62 23.30 -4.02
CA LEU A 47 -8.01 24.51 -4.57
C LEU A 47 -7.04 24.20 -5.73
N LEU A 48 -6.29 23.09 -5.64
CA LEU A 48 -5.43 22.59 -6.72
C LEU A 48 -6.22 22.04 -7.91
N ALA A 49 -7.36 21.36 -7.65
CA ALA A 49 -8.20 20.77 -8.68
C ALA A 49 -9.08 21.80 -9.43
N THR A 50 -9.37 22.95 -8.82
CA THR A 50 -10.25 23.98 -9.39
C THR A 50 -9.51 25.14 -10.06
N ASP A 51 -8.18 25.10 -10.16
CA ASP A 51 -7.32 26.10 -10.82
C ASP A 51 -7.57 27.55 -10.35
N THR A 52 -8.04 27.73 -9.11
CA THR A 52 -8.35 29.04 -8.52
C THR A 52 -7.12 29.77 -7.99
N LEU A 53 -5.97 29.08 -7.89
CA LEU A 53 -4.68 29.64 -7.56
C LEU A 53 -3.73 29.45 -8.74
N ARG A 54 -3.76 30.40 -9.70
CA ARG A 54 -2.61 30.63 -10.58
C ARG A 54 -1.43 31.14 -9.76
N LEU A 55 -0.71 30.23 -9.13
CA LEU A 55 0.63 30.50 -8.63
C LEU A 55 1.52 30.81 -9.84
N PRO A 56 2.33 31.89 -9.80
CA PRO A 56 3.32 32.15 -10.84
C PRO A 56 4.23 30.92 -10.95
N ARG A 57 4.19 30.23 -12.09
CA ARG A 57 5.13 29.14 -12.42
C ARG A 57 6.52 29.75 -12.52
N GLY A 58 7.26 29.74 -11.41
CA GLY A 58 8.71 29.77 -11.45
C GLY A 58 9.18 28.52 -12.19
N SER A 59 10.00 28.72 -13.22
CA SER A 59 10.60 27.67 -14.05
C SER A 59 11.35 26.66 -13.18
N GLY A 60 10.69 25.56 -12.85
CA GLY A 60 11.32 24.36 -12.30
C GLY A 60 12.02 23.58 -13.41
N PRO A 61 13.08 22.82 -13.09
CA PRO A 61 13.92 22.15 -14.07
C PRO A 61 13.08 21.22 -14.95
N HIS A 62 13.17 21.44 -16.27
CA HIS A 62 12.63 20.50 -17.24
C HIS A 62 13.36 19.17 -17.05
N LEU A 63 12.65 18.15 -16.58
CA LEU A 63 13.05 16.77 -16.76
C LEU A 63 12.89 16.43 -18.23
N THR A 64 13.83 16.89 -19.06
CA THR A 64 14.07 16.35 -20.41
C THR A 64 14.74 14.99 -20.28
N GLY A 65 14.07 14.07 -19.58
CA GLY A 65 14.32 12.64 -19.74
C GLY A 65 13.74 12.26 -21.09
N SER A 66 14.62 12.05 -22.07
CA SER A 66 14.26 11.61 -23.41
C SER A 66 13.44 10.33 -23.34
N ALA A 67 12.13 10.43 -23.61
CA ALA A 67 11.29 9.30 -23.97
C ALA A 67 11.75 8.62 -25.28
N SER A 68 12.74 9.20 -25.97
CA SER A 68 13.39 8.63 -27.16
C SER A 68 14.31 7.43 -26.87
N ALA A 69 14.44 6.97 -25.62
CA ALA A 69 15.20 5.76 -25.28
C ALA A 69 14.36 4.47 -25.28
N LEU A 70 13.05 4.56 -25.52
CA LEU A 70 12.27 3.40 -25.98
C LEU A 70 12.54 3.33 -27.49
N GLY A 71 13.43 2.42 -27.88
CA GLY A 71 13.95 2.31 -29.24
C GLY A 71 12.86 2.39 -30.31
N ASN A 72 13.22 3.07 -31.40
CA ASN A 72 12.48 3.18 -32.66
C ASN A 72 12.14 1.83 -33.34
N ASP A 73 12.38 0.70 -32.67
CA ASP A 73 12.10 -0.67 -33.12
C ASP A 73 10.74 -1.20 -32.66
N ALA A 74 9.97 -0.44 -31.89
CA ALA A 74 8.54 -0.71 -31.71
C ALA A 74 7.80 -0.39 -33.02
N HIS A 75 8.05 -1.18 -34.06
CA HIS A 75 7.13 -1.28 -35.18
C HIS A 75 5.78 -1.73 -34.61
N VAL A 76 4.89 -0.76 -34.37
CA VAL A 76 3.46 -1.01 -34.29
C VAL A 76 3.10 -1.63 -35.62
N ARG A 77 3.02 -2.96 -35.65
CA ARG A 77 2.45 -3.65 -36.80
C ARG A 77 0.97 -3.28 -36.80
N ASP A 78 0.51 -2.63 -37.86
CA ASP A 78 -0.92 -2.38 -38.17
C ASP A 78 -1.69 -3.69 -38.46
N ALA A 79 -1.23 -4.82 -37.92
CA ALA A 79 -1.96 -6.06 -37.97
C ALA A 79 -3.17 -5.97 -37.03
N PRO A 80 -4.34 -6.48 -37.44
CA PRO A 80 -5.48 -6.60 -36.54
C PRO A 80 -5.08 -7.36 -35.27
N LEU A 81 -5.42 -6.81 -34.11
CA LEU A 81 -5.23 -7.51 -32.85
C LEU A 81 -6.04 -8.81 -32.86
N PRO A 82 -5.53 -9.89 -32.25
CA PRO A 82 -6.31 -11.10 -32.05
C PRO A 82 -7.62 -10.77 -31.32
N ALA A 83 -8.69 -11.50 -31.67
CA ALA A 83 -9.94 -11.37 -30.95
C ALA A 83 -9.72 -11.68 -29.45
N PRO A 84 -10.26 -10.86 -28.52
CA PRO A 84 -10.19 -11.16 -27.11
C PRO A 84 -10.83 -12.50 -26.80
N ARG A 85 -10.19 -13.30 -25.94
CA ARG A 85 -10.80 -14.54 -25.45
C ARG A 85 -11.86 -14.24 -24.40
N ALA A 86 -12.88 -15.10 -24.30
CA ALA A 86 -13.78 -15.09 -23.15
C ALA A 86 -13.04 -15.58 -21.89
N LEU A 87 -13.31 -14.96 -20.75
CA LEU A 87 -12.84 -15.41 -19.45
C LEU A 87 -13.90 -16.32 -18.83
N THR A 88 -13.50 -17.48 -18.34
CA THR A 88 -14.37 -18.42 -17.64
C THR A 88 -13.67 -18.91 -16.37
N PRO A 89 -14.39 -19.50 -15.40
CA PRO A 89 -13.74 -20.08 -14.23
C PRO A 89 -12.71 -21.17 -14.56
N ASP A 90 -12.95 -21.95 -15.62
CA ASP A 90 -12.03 -23.00 -16.09
C ASP A 90 -10.84 -22.45 -16.88
N GLN A 91 -10.97 -21.23 -17.41
CA GLN A 91 -9.92 -20.52 -18.14
C GLN A 91 -9.84 -19.07 -17.62
N PRO A 92 -9.41 -18.86 -16.37
CA PRO A 92 -9.39 -17.55 -15.76
C PRO A 92 -8.28 -16.69 -16.37
N LEU A 93 -8.39 -15.37 -16.24
CA LEU A 93 -7.30 -14.44 -16.57
C LEU A 93 -6.18 -14.58 -15.53
N ARG A 94 -4.96 -14.90 -15.97
CA ARG A 94 -3.80 -14.91 -15.07
C ARG A 94 -3.26 -13.49 -14.90
N LEU A 95 -3.44 -12.94 -13.70
CA LEU A 95 -3.01 -11.58 -13.36
C LEU A 95 -1.83 -11.66 -12.39
N TRP A 96 -0.74 -10.97 -12.68
CA TRP A 96 0.36 -10.78 -11.73
C TRP A 96 0.39 -9.34 -11.25
N ILE A 97 0.31 -9.15 -9.93
CA ILE A 97 0.34 -7.84 -9.27
C ILE A 97 1.69 -7.75 -8.54
N ALA A 98 2.57 -6.88 -9.03
CA ALA A 98 3.96 -6.85 -8.61
C ALA A 98 4.46 -5.43 -8.30
N GLY A 99 5.26 -5.28 -7.25
CA GLY A 99 6.01 -4.03 -7.07
C GLY A 99 6.46 -3.74 -5.65
N ASP A 100 6.74 -2.46 -5.39
CA ASP A 100 7.27 -2.02 -4.11
C ASP A 100 6.18 -1.85 -3.03
N SER A 101 6.37 -0.94 -2.09
CA SER A 101 5.38 -0.57 -1.07
C SER A 101 4.00 -0.14 -1.61
N LEU A 102 3.92 0.40 -2.82
CA LEU A 102 2.63 0.77 -3.43
C LEU A 102 1.83 -0.48 -3.81
N ALA A 103 2.46 -1.46 -4.47
CA ALA A 103 1.87 -2.77 -4.66
C ALA A 103 1.62 -3.46 -3.30
N GLY A 104 2.53 -3.27 -2.34
CA GLY A 104 2.38 -3.51 -0.90
C GLY A 104 0.98 -3.17 -0.36
N SER A 105 0.57 -1.94 -0.62
CA SER A 105 -0.60 -1.33 0.01
C SER A 105 -1.90 -1.59 -0.76
N LEU A 106 -1.84 -1.62 -2.10
CA LEU A 106 -3.02 -1.72 -2.96
C LEU A 106 -3.23 -3.13 -3.55
N GLY A 107 -2.15 -3.88 -3.72
CA GLY A 107 -2.17 -5.17 -4.42
C GLY A 107 -3.08 -6.22 -3.79
N PRO A 108 -3.09 -6.41 -2.45
CA PRO A 108 -4.00 -7.37 -1.82
C PRO A 108 -5.48 -7.08 -2.11
N SER A 109 -5.91 -5.83 -1.92
CA SER A 109 -7.30 -5.45 -2.19
C SER A 109 -7.67 -5.60 -3.67
N LEU A 110 -6.77 -5.25 -4.59
CA LEU A 110 -6.99 -5.46 -6.03
C LEU A 110 -7.08 -6.97 -6.36
N GLY A 111 -6.22 -7.79 -5.76
CA GLY A 111 -6.26 -9.24 -5.86
C GLY A 111 -7.59 -9.80 -5.38
N ASP A 112 -8.05 -9.44 -4.19
CA ASP A 112 -9.32 -9.91 -3.64
C ASP A 112 -10.52 -9.50 -4.52
N MET A 113 -10.56 -8.25 -4.96
CA MET A 113 -11.63 -7.74 -5.83
C MET A 113 -11.67 -8.44 -7.18
N THR A 114 -10.51 -8.70 -7.80
CA THR A 114 -10.44 -9.38 -9.09
C THR A 114 -10.74 -10.86 -8.96
N ALA A 115 -10.21 -11.54 -7.94
CA ALA A 115 -10.53 -12.93 -7.64
C ALA A 115 -12.02 -13.15 -7.39
N ALA A 116 -12.70 -12.22 -6.72
CA ALA A 116 -14.14 -12.28 -6.44
C ALA A 116 -15.02 -12.33 -7.70
N THR A 117 -14.50 -11.95 -8.87
CA THR A 117 -15.21 -12.10 -10.15
C THR A 117 -15.38 -13.56 -10.58
N GLY A 118 -14.60 -14.48 -10.00
CA GLY A 118 -14.58 -15.91 -10.35
C GLY A 118 -13.90 -16.24 -11.68
N VAL A 119 -13.41 -15.22 -12.42
CA VAL A 119 -12.78 -15.40 -13.75
C VAL A 119 -11.40 -14.77 -13.85
N VAL A 120 -10.83 -14.31 -12.74
CA VAL A 120 -9.44 -13.82 -12.64
C VAL A 120 -8.72 -14.62 -11.57
N GLN A 121 -7.49 -15.01 -11.86
CA GLN A 121 -6.57 -15.68 -10.94
C GLN A 121 -5.38 -14.73 -10.68
N PRO A 122 -5.46 -13.87 -9.66
CA PRO A 122 -4.38 -12.96 -9.30
C PRO A 122 -3.30 -13.68 -8.50
N VAL A 123 -2.04 -13.33 -8.77
CA VAL A 123 -0.87 -13.66 -7.97
C VAL A 123 -0.23 -12.35 -7.53
N TYR A 124 0.09 -12.26 -6.25
CA TYR A 124 0.64 -11.05 -5.65
C TYR A 124 2.10 -11.23 -5.23
N ASP A 125 2.93 -10.24 -5.53
CA ASP A 125 4.32 -10.18 -5.12
C ASP A 125 4.74 -8.75 -4.80
N SER A 126 5.20 -8.50 -3.58
CA SER A 126 5.72 -7.18 -3.25
C SER A 126 6.94 -7.19 -2.34
N ARG A 127 7.74 -6.13 -2.47
CA ARG A 127 8.89 -5.86 -1.62
C ARG A 127 8.82 -4.44 -1.11
N VAL A 128 8.48 -4.29 0.18
CA VAL A 128 8.36 -2.97 0.82
C VAL A 128 9.69 -2.21 0.74
N SER A 129 9.60 -0.90 0.41
CA SER A 129 10.76 0.01 0.35
C SER A 129 11.86 -0.41 -0.62
N SER A 130 11.56 -1.26 -1.61
CA SER A 130 12.56 -1.67 -2.58
C SER A 130 12.88 -0.60 -3.62
N ALA A 131 11.91 0.29 -3.88
CA ALA A 131 11.79 1.05 -5.12
C ALA A 131 11.80 0.15 -6.37
N LEU A 132 11.26 0.62 -7.49
CA LEU A 132 11.28 -0.15 -8.74
C LEU A 132 12.57 0.02 -9.54
N THR A 133 13.34 1.07 -9.24
CA THR A 133 14.48 1.52 -10.05
C THR A 133 15.84 1.37 -9.38
N THR A 134 15.88 0.76 -8.18
CA THR A 134 17.11 0.58 -7.39
C THR A 134 17.56 -0.87 -7.41
N PRO A 135 18.21 -1.35 -8.48
CA PRO A 135 18.56 -2.77 -8.65
C PRO A 135 19.57 -3.28 -7.61
N SER A 136 20.29 -2.38 -6.93
CA SER A 136 21.20 -2.74 -5.84
C SER A 136 20.49 -3.24 -4.58
N PHE A 137 19.22 -2.85 -4.36
CA PHE A 137 18.41 -3.37 -3.26
C PHE A 137 17.57 -4.57 -3.71
N PHE A 138 16.84 -4.41 -4.82
CA PHE A 138 16.08 -5.49 -5.45
C PHE A 138 16.01 -5.28 -6.96
N ASP A 139 16.50 -6.25 -7.71
CA ASP A 139 16.53 -6.22 -9.17
C ASP A 139 15.15 -6.62 -9.73
N TRP A 140 14.23 -5.65 -9.77
CA TRP A 140 12.90 -5.84 -10.33
C TRP A 140 12.91 -6.31 -11.79
N PRO A 141 13.73 -5.76 -12.71
CA PRO A 141 13.78 -6.27 -14.08
C PRO A 141 14.13 -7.75 -14.18
N LYS A 142 15.16 -8.20 -13.45
CA LYS A 142 15.56 -9.61 -13.43
C LYS A 142 14.49 -10.48 -12.80
N HIS A 143 13.91 -10.03 -11.69
CA HIS A 143 12.84 -10.74 -10.99
C HIS A 143 11.60 -10.90 -11.87
N ALA A 144 11.18 -9.81 -12.53
CA ALA A 144 10.05 -9.81 -13.43
C ALA A 144 10.25 -10.72 -14.64
N ALA A 145 11.45 -10.76 -15.22
CA ALA A 145 11.75 -11.71 -16.29
C ALA A 145 11.56 -13.17 -15.84
N GLY A 146 12.00 -13.51 -14.62
CA GLY A 146 11.81 -14.84 -14.03
C GLY A 146 10.34 -15.16 -13.78
N GLU A 147 9.61 -14.24 -13.17
CA GLU A 147 8.20 -14.42 -12.83
C GLU A 147 7.29 -14.45 -14.05
N VAL A 148 7.54 -13.64 -15.08
CA VAL A 148 6.79 -13.71 -16.34
C VAL A 148 6.99 -15.06 -17.03
N ALA A 149 8.22 -15.60 -17.03
CA ALA A 149 8.49 -16.92 -17.60
C ALA A 149 7.80 -18.04 -16.80
N ARG A 150 7.77 -17.91 -15.46
CA ARG A 150 7.22 -18.92 -14.54
C ARG A 150 5.69 -18.91 -14.48
N LEU A 151 5.09 -17.72 -14.33
CA LEU A 151 3.64 -17.53 -14.16
C LEU A 151 2.91 -17.43 -15.49
N GLN A 152 3.61 -17.07 -16.56
CA GLN A 152 3.02 -16.77 -17.88
C GLN A 152 1.79 -15.86 -17.76
N PRO A 153 1.87 -14.71 -17.05
CA PRO A 153 0.72 -13.87 -16.82
C PRO A 153 0.19 -13.29 -18.13
N GLU A 154 -1.11 -13.12 -18.22
CA GLU A 154 -1.78 -12.46 -19.34
C GLU A 154 -1.87 -10.95 -19.12
N ALA A 155 -1.85 -10.52 -17.86
CA ALA A 155 -1.79 -9.12 -17.45
C ALA A 155 -0.82 -8.96 -16.28
N VAL A 156 -0.08 -7.85 -16.27
CA VAL A 156 0.85 -7.47 -15.20
C VAL A 156 0.50 -6.05 -14.76
N VAL A 157 0.47 -5.82 -13.44
CA VAL A 157 0.18 -4.53 -12.80
C VAL A 157 1.25 -4.21 -11.79
#